data_AF-A0A965X5J2-F1
#
_entry.id   AF-A0A965X5J2-F1
#
_cell.length_a   1.000
_cell.length_b   1.000
_cell.length_c   1.000
_cell.angle_alpha   90.00
_cell.angle_beta   90.00
_cell.angle_gamma   90.00
#
_symmetry.space_group_name_H-M   'P 1'
#
loop_
_entity.id
_entity.type
_entity.pdbx_description
1 polymer ?
#
loop_
_entity_poly.entity_id
_entity_poly.type
_entity_poly.pdbx_seq_one_letter_code
_entity_poly.pdbx_strand_id
1 'polypeptide(L)' 'MILQEKKLLSFVIPCYRSAATIGAVVEELARTVQTREGEFDHEIILVNDGSPDNTAGVIYDLCERYPQIVFVNLSRNFGQ' A
#
# COMPACT_ATOMS: atom_id res chain seq x y z
N MET A 1 -25.92 12.72 -16.99
CA MET A 1 -24.97 11.62 -16.73
C MET A 1 -24.90 11.48 -15.22
N ILE A 2 -25.40 10.37 -14.66
CA ILE A 2 -25.32 10.13 -13.22
C ILE A 2 -23.90 9.63 -12.97
N LEU A 3 -23.09 10.39 -12.24
CA LEU A 3 -21.82 9.87 -11.72
C LEU A 3 -22.18 8.78 -10.71
N GLN A 4 -21.90 7.53 -11.05
CA GLN A 4 -22.03 6.45 -10.09
C GLN A 4 -20.98 6.68 -9.00
N GLU A 5 -21.40 6.68 -7.75
CA GLU A 5 -20.50 6.85 -6.61
C GLU A 5 -19.56 5.64 -6.55
N LYS A 6 -18.25 5.89 -6.68
CA LYS A 6 -17.24 4.84 -6.57
C LYS A 6 -17.08 4.44 -5.11
N LYS A 7 -16.98 3.14 -4.85
CA LYS A 7 -16.65 2.65 -3.50
C LYS A 7 -15.14 2.73 -3.28
N LEU A 8 -14.72 3.11 -2.08
CA LEU A 8 -13.31 3.08 -1.69
C LEU A 8 -12.91 1.69 -1.20
N LEU A 9 -11.81 1.15 -1.75
CA LEU A 9 -11.15 -0.06 -1.26
C LEU A 9 -9.82 0.30 -0.57
N SER A 10 -9.71 -0.04 0.70
CA SER A 10 -8.49 0.17 1.50
C SER A 10 -7.74 -1.15 1.67
N PHE A 11 -6.54 -1.25 1.08
CA PHE A 11 -5.65 -2.40 1.27
C PHE A 11 -4.69 -2.11 2.41
N VAL A 12 -4.83 -2.82 3.54
CA VAL A 12 -3.94 -2.63 4.70
C VAL A 12 -2.94 -3.77 4.77
N ILE A 13 -1.65 -3.46 4.67
CA ILE A 13 -0.58 -4.45 4.55
C ILE A 13 0.48 -4.20 5.65
N PRO A 14 0.52 -5.03 6.70
CA PRO A 14 1.61 -5.03 7.65
C PRO A 14 2.89 -5.52 6.96
N CYS A 15 3.98 -4.80 7.18
CA CYS A 15 5.26 -5.03 6.54
C CYS A 15 6.32 -5.26 7.63
N TYR A 16 6.82 -6.50 7.72
CA TYR A 16 7.98 -6.87 8.51
C TYR A 16 8.92 -7.70 7.64
N ARG A 17 10.19 -7.28 7.58
CA ARG A 17 11.22 -7.85 6.69
C ARG A 17 10.78 -7.95 5.23
N SER A 18 10.08 -6.94 4.74
CA SER A 18 9.39 -6.95 3.45
C SER A 18 10.09 -6.11 2.38
N ALA A 19 11.30 -5.60 2.63
CA ALA A 19 12.01 -4.71 1.71
C ALA A 19 12.16 -5.30 0.28
N ALA A 20 12.34 -6.63 0.18
CA ALA A 20 12.51 -7.32 -1.09
C ALA A 20 11.19 -7.68 -1.81
N THR A 21 10.05 -7.63 -1.10
CA THR A 21 8.78 -8.18 -1.60
C THR A 21 7.70 -7.12 -1.78
N ILE A 22 7.70 -6.07 -0.94
CA ILE A 22 6.57 -5.13 -0.89
C ILE A 22 6.38 -4.34 -2.20
N GLY A 23 7.46 -4.08 -2.94
CA GLY A 23 7.38 -3.44 -4.25
C GLY A 23 6.56 -4.25 -5.25
N ALA A 24 6.81 -5.56 -5.36
CA ALA A 24 6.08 -6.42 -6.29
C ALA A 24 4.60 -6.55 -5.92
N VAL A 25 4.29 -6.59 -4.61
CA VAL A 25 2.91 -6.61 -4.12
C VAL A 25 2.16 -5.34 -4.50
N VAL A 26 2.77 -4.16 -4.32
CA VAL A 26 2.19 -2.88 -4.71
C VAL A 26 1.96 -2.82 -6.23
N GLU A 27 2.94 -3.24 -7.03
CA GLU A 27 2.82 -3.27 -8.50
C GLU A 27 1.69 -4.19 -8.99
N GLU A 28 1.52 -5.35 -8.37
CA GLU A 28 0.44 -6.28 -8.69
C GLU A 28 -0.93 -5.74 -8.27
N LEU A 29 -1.02 -5.15 -7.08
CA LEU A 29 -2.26 -4.52 -6.60
C LEU A 29 -2.67 -3.36 -7.50
N ALA A 30 -1.75 -2.46 -7.84
CA ALA A 30 -2.03 -1.33 -8.73
C ALA A 30 -2.53 -1.80 -10.10
N ARG A 31 -1.87 -2.81 -10.70
CA ARG A 31 -2.33 -3.41 -11.96
C ARG A 31 -3.71 -4.04 -11.84
N THR A 32 -3.98 -4.75 -10.75
CA THR A 32 -5.26 -5.45 -10.55
C THR A 32 -6.40 -4.45 -10.38
N VAL A 33 -6.22 -3.42 -9.56
CA VAL A 33 -7.26 -2.40 -9.35
C VAL A 33 -7.53 -1.60 -10.62
N GLN A 34 -6.50 -1.36 -11.44
CA GLN A 34 -6.67 -0.69 -12.74
C GLN A 34 -7.61 -1.47 -13.69
N THR A 35 -7.71 -2.80 -13.58
CA THR A 35 -8.69 -3.58 -14.37
C THR A 35 -10.14 -3.32 -13.97
N ARG A 36 -10.38 -2.66 -12.84
CA ARG A 36 -11.71 -2.28 -12.32
C ARG A 36 -11.88 -0.77 -12.23
N GLU A 37 -11.18 -0.04 -13.10
CA GLU A 37 -11.30 1.41 -13.20
C GLU A 37 -12.76 1.81 -13.45
N GLY A 38 -13.29 2.72 -12.64
CA GLY A 38 -14.69 3.16 -12.70
C GLY A 38 -15.59 2.53 -11.64
N GLU A 39 -15.22 1.37 -11.08
CA GLU A 39 -15.99 0.71 -10.01
C GLU A 39 -15.51 1.14 -8.62
N PHE A 40 -14.19 1.28 -8.46
CA PHE A 40 -13.54 1.56 -7.18
C PHE A 40 -12.53 2.69 -7.28
N ASP A 41 -12.45 3.48 -6.21
CA ASP A 41 -11.22 4.18 -5.84
C ASP A 41 -10.45 3.32 -4.84
N HIS A 42 -9.15 3.54 -4.68
CA HIS A 42 -8.34 2.72 -3.78
C HIS A 42 -7.25 3.50 -3.06
N GLU A 43 -6.87 2.96 -1.91
CA GLU A 43 -5.67 3.34 -1.17
C GLU A 43 -4.92 2.08 -0.73
N ILE A 44 -3.61 2.19 -0.59
CA ILE A 44 -2.75 1.11 -0.10
C ILE A 44 -2.05 1.62 1.16
N ILE A 45 -2.48 1.12 2.31
CA ILE A 45 -1.93 1.47 3.61
C ILE A 45 -0.82 0.48 3.95
N LEU A 46 0.43 0.91 3.82
CA LEU A 46 1.61 0.12 4.16
C LEU A 46 2.00 0.44 5.59
N VAL A 47 2.00 -0.58 6.46
CA VAL A 47 2.30 -0.43 7.88
C VAL A 47 3.67 -1.04 8.16
N ASN A 48 4.72 -0.24 8.34
CA ASN A 48 6.00 -0.77 8.82
C ASN A 48 5.86 -1.18 10.30
N ASP A 49 5.84 -2.49 10.55
CA ASP A 49 5.69 -3.08 11.89
C ASP A 49 7.05 -3.20 12.59
N GLY A 50 7.73 -2.06 12.74
CA GLY A 50 9.06 -2.00 13.37
C GLY A 50 10.10 -2.92 12.74
N SER A 51 10.10 -3.01 11.41
CA SER A 51 11.01 -3.89 10.69
C SER A 51 12.49 -3.50 10.93
N PRO A 52 13.40 -4.48 11.14
CA PRO A 52 14.82 -4.21 11.35
C PRO A 52 15.61 -4.00 10.04
N ASP A 53 14.99 -4.23 8.88
CA ASP A 53 15.59 -4.04 7.56
C ASP A 53 15.14 -2.72 6.91
N ASN A 54 15.51 -2.51 5.63
CA ASN A 54 15.17 -1.28 4.90
C ASN A 54 13.70 -1.21 4.43
N THR A 55 12.76 -1.91 5.07
CA THR A 55 11.35 -1.91 4.66
C THR A 55 10.77 -0.48 4.64
N ALA A 56 11.06 0.34 5.65
CA ALA A 56 10.59 1.72 5.70
C ALA A 56 11.11 2.57 4.53
N GLY A 57 12.39 2.44 4.17
CA GLY A 57 13.00 3.14 3.04
C GLY A 57 12.33 2.76 1.71
N VAL A 58 12.09 1.47 1.50
CA VAL A 58 11.37 0.98 0.31
C VAL A 58 9.94 1.52 0.25
N ILE A 59 9.25 1.61 1.40
CA ILE A 59 7.90 2.21 1.45
C ILE A 59 7.93 3.70 1.10
N TYR A 60 8.92 4.47 1.59
CA TYR A 60 9.09 5.87 1.20
C TYR A 60 9.25 6.01 -0.32
N ASP A 61 10.11 5.20 -0.95
CA ASP A 61 10.29 5.22 -2.41
C ASP A 61 9.03 4.80 -3.18
N LEU A 62 8.15 4.02 -2.55
CA LEU A 62 6.86 3.65 -3.13
C LEU A 62 5.84 4.80 -3.01
N CYS A 63 5.82 5.55 -1.91
CA CYS A 63 4.97 6.74 -1.77
C CYS A 63 5.25 7.79 -2.85
N GLU A 64 6.53 7.99 -3.23
CA GLU A 64 6.91 8.90 -4.31
C GLU A 64 6.40 8.44 -5.69
N ARG A 65 6.26 7.12 -5.89
CA ARG A 65 5.83 6.53 -7.17
C ARG A 65 4.32 6.34 -7.27
N TYR A 66 3.64 6.12 -6.15
CA TYR A 66 2.23 5.74 -6.08
C TYR A 66 1.50 6.65 -5.08
N PRO A 67 0.85 7.73 -5.56
CA PRO A 67 0.17 8.71 -4.71
C PRO A 67 -0.97 8.13 -3.85
N GLN A 68 -1.48 6.94 -4.19
CA GLN A 68 -2.50 6.23 -3.43
C GLN A 68 -1.95 5.50 -2.19
N ILE A 69 -0.63 5.50 -1.98
CA ILE A 69 -0.01 4.82 -0.84
C ILE A 69 -0.03 5.74 0.39
N VAL A 70 -0.52 5.20 1.49
CA VAL A 70 -0.43 5.80 2.82
C VAL A 70 0.59 5.01 3.63
N PHE A 71 1.64 5.68 4.09
CA PHE A 71 2.65 5.05 4.95
C PHE A 71 2.34 5.27 6.44
N VAL A 72 2.23 4.17 7.19
CA VAL A 72 2.18 4.17 8.66
C VAL A 72 3.43 3.51 9.20
N ASN A 73 4.19 4.23 10.04
CA ASN A 73 5.41 3.71 10.64
C ASN A 73 5.23 3.51 12.15
N LEU A 74 5.19 2.25 12.60
CA LEU A 74 5.05 1.94 14.03
C LEU A 74 6.39 2.14 14.76
N SER A 75 6.32 2.58 16.02
CA SER A 75 7.51 2.90 16.83
C SER A 75 8.37 1.68 17.19
N ARG A 76 7.78 0.48 17.16
CA ARG A 76 8.41 -0.82 17.39
C ARG A 76 7.57 -1.90 16.71
N ASN A 77 8.09 -3.13 16.67
CA ASN A 77 7.32 -4.30 16.25
C ASN A 77 6.27 -4.63 17.33
N PHE A 78 5.01 -4.78 16.91
CA PHE A 78 3.89 -5.18 17.77
C PHE A 78 3.42 -6.62 17.52
N GLY A 79 4.04 -7.31 16.57
CA GLY A 79 3.61 -8.63 16.13
C GLY A 79 2.47 -8.53 15.12
N GLN A 80 2.30 -9.62 14.37
CA GLN A 80 1.27 -9.79 13.35
C GLN A 80 0.45 -11.05 13.62
#